data_AF-A0A1X1L0X8-F1
#
_entry.id   AF-A0A1X1L0X8-F1
#
_cell.length_a   1.000
_cell.length_b   1.000
_cell.length_c   1.000
_cell.angle_alpha   90.00
_cell.angle_beta   90.00
_cell.angle_gamma   90.00
#
_symmetry.space_group_name_H-M   'P 1'
#
loop_
_entity.id
_entity.type
_entity.pdbx_description
1 polymer ?
#
loop_
_entity_poly.entity_id
_entity_poly.type
_entity_poly.pdbx_seq_one_letter_code
_entity_poly.pdbx_strand_id
1 'polypeptide(L)'
;KVVAPTDPDRVVTIIGNANPDDKVRIVTPADILAEMSYFLNLAEGLGRVDDIDHLGNRRIRAVGELLANQVRLGLSRMERNVRERMSVQDNEVLTPQQIINIRPVTAAVKEFFGSSQLSQFMDQHNPLSELSHKRRLSALGPGGLTRDRAGYEVRDVHYTHYGRMCPIETPEGPNIGLIN
;
A
#
# COMPACT_ATOMS: atom_id res chain seq x y z
N LYS A 1 34.27 -0.37 -3.76
CA LYS A 1 34.99 -1.25 -2.82
C LYS A 1 35.29 -0.44 -1.58
N VAL A 2 34.89 -0.91 -0.41
CA VAL A 2 35.04 -0.22 0.87
C VAL A 2 35.68 -1.19 1.85
N VAL A 3 36.57 -0.71 2.71
CA VAL A 3 37.18 -1.53 3.77
C VAL A 3 36.13 -1.76 4.84
N ALA A 4 35.98 -3.01 5.30
CA ALA A 4 35.03 -3.33 6.36
C ALA A 4 35.38 -2.58 7.66
N PRO A 5 34.42 -1.96 8.36
CA PRO A 5 34.65 -1.34 9.66
C PRO A 5 35.08 -2.36 10.73
N THR A 6 34.68 -3.62 10.54
CA THR A 6 34.91 -4.77 11.42
C THR A 6 36.27 -5.43 11.21
N ASP A 7 36.83 -5.37 9.99
CA ASP A 7 38.10 -6.00 9.63
C ASP A 7 38.86 -5.13 8.59
N PRO A 8 39.98 -4.49 8.98
CA PRO A 8 40.75 -3.60 8.11
C PRO A 8 41.34 -4.28 6.85
N ASP A 9 41.54 -5.59 6.88
CA ASP A 9 42.14 -6.34 5.78
C ASP A 9 41.09 -6.83 4.77
N ARG A 10 39.81 -6.76 5.13
CA ARG A 10 38.70 -7.24 4.29
C ARG A 10 38.09 -6.12 3.46
N VAL A 11 38.29 -6.20 2.15
CA VAL A 11 37.67 -5.28 1.18
C VAL A 11 36.33 -5.82 0.72
N VAL A 12 35.27 -5.08 1.01
CA VAL A 12 33.90 -5.45 0.65
C VAL A 12 33.47 -4.72 -0.63
N THR A 13 32.72 -5.42 -1.48
CA THR A 13 32.19 -4.86 -2.73
C THR A 13 30.74 -4.44 -2.53
N ILE A 14 30.50 -3.13 -2.65
CA ILE A 14 29.16 -2.55 -2.64
C ILE A 14 28.68 -2.47 -4.08
N ILE A 15 27.59 -3.18 -4.38
CA ILE A 15 26.92 -3.12 -5.68
C ILE A 15 25.77 -2.12 -5.56
N GLY A 16 25.76 -1.10 -6.42
CA GLY A 16 24.67 -0.14 -6.51
C GLY A 16 23.56 -0.64 -7.43
N ASN A 17 22.34 -0.17 -7.19
CA ASN A 17 21.29 -0.29 -8.18
C ASN A 17 21.70 0.51 -9.42
N ALA A 18 21.49 -0.03 -10.62
CA ALA A 18 21.95 0.53 -11.90
C ALA A 18 21.19 1.80 -12.33
N ASN A 19 20.59 2.54 -11.39
CA ASN A 19 19.76 3.73 -11.59
C ASN A 19 18.73 3.54 -12.72
N PRO A 20 17.74 2.65 -12.55
CA PRO A 20 16.68 2.46 -13.53
C PRO A 20 15.89 3.77 -13.74
N ASP A 21 15.35 3.95 -14.95
CA ASP A 21 14.45 5.06 -15.28
C ASP A 21 13.14 4.97 -14.46
N ASP A 22 12.60 6.10 -14.05
CA ASP A 22 11.33 6.24 -13.29
C ASP A 22 10.12 5.53 -13.96
N LYS A 23 10.19 5.25 -15.26
CA LYS A 23 9.14 4.51 -16.00
C LYS A 23 9.15 3.01 -15.71
N VAL A 24 10.25 2.46 -15.22
CA VAL A 24 10.37 1.04 -14.91
C VAL A 24 9.59 0.73 -13.63
N ARG A 25 8.50 -0.04 -13.75
CA ARG A 25 7.62 -0.41 -12.63
C ARG A 25 7.73 -1.88 -12.21
N ILE A 26 8.72 -2.59 -12.76
CA ILE A 26 8.99 -3.99 -12.46
C ILE A 26 10.37 -4.11 -11.83
N VAL A 27 10.54 -5.08 -10.94
CA VAL A 27 11.84 -5.37 -10.33
C VAL A 27 12.79 -5.90 -11.40
N THR A 28 14.01 -5.37 -11.45
CA THR A 28 15.05 -5.76 -12.39
C THR A 28 16.05 -6.70 -11.71
N PRO A 29 16.80 -7.52 -12.48
CA PRO A 29 17.87 -8.36 -11.91
C PRO A 29 18.95 -7.55 -11.19
N ALA A 30 19.18 -6.29 -11.60
CA ALA A 30 20.13 -5.39 -10.96
C ALA A 30 19.70 -4.99 -9.54
N ASP A 31 18.39 -4.77 -9.32
CA ASP A 31 17.83 -4.47 -8.00
C ASP A 31 18.12 -5.60 -7.01
N ILE A 32 17.90 -6.85 -7.43
CA ILE A 32 18.09 -8.04 -6.58
C ILE A 32 19.55 -8.21 -6.18
N LEU A 33 20.49 -8.03 -7.12
CA LEU A 33 21.92 -8.11 -6.82
C LEU A 33 22.37 -7.00 -5.87
N ALA A 34 21.84 -5.79 -6.02
CA ALA A 34 22.11 -4.67 -5.13
C ALA A 34 21.53 -4.90 -3.73
N GLU A 35 20.31 -5.44 -3.62
CA GLU A 35 19.66 -5.81 -2.35
C GLU A 35 20.48 -6.86 -1.59
N MET A 36 20.89 -7.95 -2.26
CA MET A 36 21.72 -8.98 -1.65
C MET A 36 23.08 -8.44 -1.20
N SER A 37 23.69 -7.57 -2.00
CA SER A 37 24.93 -6.88 -1.61
C SER A 37 24.71 -6.01 -0.37
N TYR A 38 23.64 -5.21 -0.34
CA TYR A 38 23.31 -4.35 0.80
C TYR A 38 23.06 -5.16 2.08
N PHE A 39 22.32 -6.27 2.00
CA PHE A 39 22.06 -7.14 3.15
C PHE A 39 23.34 -7.72 3.75
N LEU A 40 24.27 -8.20 2.91
CA LEU A 40 25.57 -8.70 3.38
C LEU A 40 26.44 -7.58 3.96
N ASN A 41 26.42 -6.40 3.36
CA ASN A 41 27.16 -5.23 3.86
C ASN A 41 26.61 -4.75 5.22
N LEU A 42 25.30 -4.84 5.44
CA LEU A 42 24.67 -4.50 6.70
C LEU A 42 25.15 -5.40 7.84
N ALA A 43 25.38 -6.69 7.58
CA ALA A 43 25.97 -7.62 8.54
C ALA A 43 27.43 -7.24 8.92
N GLU A 44 28.15 -6.57 8.03
CA GLU A 44 29.49 -6.02 8.27
C GLU A 44 29.46 -4.62 8.90
N GLY A 45 28.27 -4.12 9.29
CA GLY A 45 28.09 -2.78 9.87
C GLY A 45 28.12 -1.64 8.85
N LEU A 46 28.10 -1.95 7.54
CA LEU A 46 28.06 -0.97 6.46
C LEU A 46 26.62 -0.78 5.98
N GLY A 47 25.93 0.18 6.58
CA GLY A 47 24.56 0.53 6.19
C GLY A 47 23.77 1.13 7.35
N ARG A 48 22.46 1.30 7.15
CA ARG A 48 21.51 1.68 8.21
C ARG A 48 20.32 0.73 8.18
N VAL A 49 19.80 0.42 9.37
CA VAL A 49 18.55 -0.32 9.54
C VAL A 49 17.39 0.67 9.45
N ASP A 50 16.33 0.29 8.75
CA ASP A 50 15.16 1.13 8.58
C ASP A 50 14.26 1.12 9.81
N ASP A 51 13.70 2.29 10.09
CA ASP A 51 12.66 2.49 11.10
C ASP A 51 11.29 2.35 10.44
N ILE A 52 10.54 1.33 10.85
CA ILE A 52 9.22 1.00 10.29
C ILE A 52 8.14 2.02 10.67
N ASP A 53 8.33 2.77 11.74
CA ASP A 53 7.33 3.70 12.29
C ASP A 53 7.53 5.14 11.79
N HIS A 54 8.71 5.42 11.22
CA HIS A 54 8.99 6.68 10.56
C HIS A 54 7.93 7.00 9.49
N LEU A 55 7.29 8.18 9.58
CA LEU A 55 6.23 8.57 8.63
C LEU A 55 6.68 8.62 7.16
N GLY A 56 7.98 8.73 6.89
CA GLY A 56 8.54 8.58 5.54
C GLY A 56 8.30 7.19 4.92
N ASN A 57 8.17 6.15 5.77
CA ASN A 57 7.91 4.77 5.36
C ASN A 57 6.43 4.41 5.44
N ARG A 58 5.57 5.33 5.90
CA ARG A 58 4.12 5.16 5.99
C ARG A 58 3.42 6.05 4.97
N ARG A 59 2.58 5.46 4.12
CA ARG A 59 1.89 6.17 3.04
C ARG A 59 0.38 6.17 3.24
N ILE A 60 -0.23 7.35 3.12
CA ILE A 60 -1.69 7.52 3.15
C ILE A 60 -2.27 7.09 1.81
N ARG A 61 -3.30 6.23 1.85
CA ARG A 61 -4.09 5.85 0.67
C ARG A 61 -5.46 6.53 0.75
N ALA A 62 -5.72 7.45 -0.17
CA ALA A 62 -7.00 8.13 -0.26
C ALA A 62 -8.05 7.26 -0.95
N VAL A 63 -9.33 7.65 -0.82
CA VAL A 63 -10.47 6.95 -1.44
C VAL A 63 -10.29 6.71 -2.94
N GLY A 64 -9.71 7.67 -3.67
CA GLY A 64 -9.49 7.57 -5.11
C GLY A 64 -8.57 6.41 -5.49
N GLU A 65 -7.49 6.18 -4.74
CA GLU A 65 -6.57 5.06 -4.99
C GLU A 65 -7.20 3.71 -4.63
N LEU A 66 -7.91 3.65 -3.50
CA LEU A 66 -8.59 2.43 -3.06
C LEU A 66 -9.67 2.02 -4.08
N LEU A 67 -10.46 2.99 -4.56
CA LEU A 67 -11.47 2.76 -5.58
C LEU A 67 -10.84 2.37 -6.92
N ALA A 68 -9.76 3.05 -7.34
CA ALA A 68 -9.06 2.71 -8.58
C ALA A 68 -8.54 1.26 -8.56
N ASN A 69 -8.04 0.77 -7.43
CA ASN A 69 -7.61 -0.62 -7.28
C ASN A 69 -8.77 -1.61 -7.43
N GLN A 70 -9.94 -1.32 -6.86
CA GLN A 70 -11.13 -2.17 -6.99
C GLN A 70 -11.70 -2.16 -8.42
N VAL A 71 -11.73 -0.99 -9.05
CA VAL A 71 -12.12 -0.86 -10.46
C VAL A 71 -11.15 -1.62 -11.37
N ARG A 72 -9.83 -1.53 -11.12
CA ARG A 72 -8.81 -2.29 -11.86
C ARG A 72 -9.05 -3.79 -11.76
N LEU A 73 -9.39 -4.30 -10.56
CA LEU A 73 -9.75 -5.70 -10.36
C LEU A 73 -11.01 -6.08 -11.17
N GLY A 74 -12.03 -5.22 -11.14
CA GLY A 74 -13.26 -5.40 -11.93
C GLY A 74 -13.00 -5.43 -13.44
N LEU A 75 -12.12 -4.55 -13.93
CA LEU A 75 -11.71 -4.50 -15.34
C LEU A 75 -10.90 -5.72 -15.75
N SER A 76 -9.99 -6.23 -14.90
CA SER A 76 -9.25 -7.45 -15.19
C SER A 76 -10.17 -8.68 -15.31
N ARG A 77 -11.22 -8.77 -14.48
CA ARG A 77 -12.27 -9.79 -14.62
C ARG A 77 -13.06 -9.64 -15.91
N MET A 78 -13.40 -8.40 -16.29
CA MET A 78 -14.06 -8.11 -17.56
C MET A 78 -13.18 -8.49 -18.76
N GLU A 79 -11.90 -8.15 -18.73
CA GLU A 79 -10.92 -8.50 -19.78
C GLU A 79 -10.87 -10.01 -20.02
N ARG A 80 -10.83 -10.80 -18.93
CA ARG A 80 -10.87 -12.26 -19.03
C ARG A 80 -12.14 -12.76 -19.70
N ASN A 81 -13.31 -12.28 -19.29
CA ASN A 81 -14.59 -12.66 -19.89
C ASN A 81 -14.66 -12.27 -21.37
N VAL A 82 -14.11 -11.11 -21.73
CA VAL A 82 -14.03 -10.64 -23.12
C VAL A 82 -13.16 -11.58 -23.94
N ARG A 83 -11.96 -11.93 -23.45
CA ARG A 83 -11.05 -12.87 -24.12
C ARG A 83 -11.68 -14.25 -24.34
N GLU A 84 -12.37 -14.77 -23.32
CA GLU A 84 -13.09 -16.05 -23.40
C GLU A 84 -14.21 -15.99 -24.45
N ARG A 85 -15.03 -14.93 -24.48
CA ARG A 85 -16.10 -14.78 -25.49
C ARG A 85 -15.58 -14.62 -26.91
N MET A 86 -14.48 -13.89 -27.08
CA MET A 86 -13.81 -13.74 -28.39
C MET A 86 -13.28 -15.07 -28.94
N SER A 87 -12.89 -16.02 -28.07
CA SER A 87 -12.45 -17.35 -28.53
C SER A 87 -13.57 -18.28 -28.99
N VAL A 88 -14.83 -18.01 -28.62
CA VAL A 88 -15.98 -18.91 -28.87
C VAL A 88 -16.89 -18.40 -30.00
N GLN A 89 -16.93 -17.10 -30.27
CA GLN A 89 -17.84 -16.49 -31.25
C GLN A 89 -17.18 -16.31 -32.62
N ASP A 90 -17.95 -16.56 -33.68
CA ASP A 90 -17.51 -16.34 -35.07
C ASP A 90 -17.37 -14.84 -35.39
N ASN A 91 -16.28 -14.48 -36.07
CA ASN A 91 -15.86 -13.08 -36.25
C ASN A 91 -16.75 -12.25 -37.18
N GLU A 92 -17.61 -12.87 -38.00
CA GLU A 92 -18.32 -12.16 -39.07
C GLU A 92 -19.45 -11.22 -38.60
N VAL A 93 -19.96 -11.38 -37.37
CA VAL A 93 -21.09 -10.59 -36.83
C VAL A 93 -20.78 -9.96 -35.46
N LEU A 94 -19.53 -9.99 -35.03
CA LEU A 94 -19.16 -9.62 -33.66
C LEU A 94 -19.17 -8.10 -33.44
N THR A 95 -20.10 -7.60 -32.63
CA THR A 95 -20.10 -6.18 -32.21
C THR A 95 -19.49 -6.02 -30.80
N PRO A 96 -18.73 -4.94 -30.52
CA PRO A 96 -18.12 -4.73 -29.20
C PRO A 96 -19.11 -4.76 -28.03
N GLN A 97 -20.35 -4.31 -28.25
CA GLN A 97 -21.41 -4.30 -27.23
C GLN A 97 -21.83 -5.72 -26.79
N GLN A 98 -21.71 -6.73 -27.67
CA GLN A 98 -22.10 -8.12 -27.34
C GLN A 98 -21.06 -8.82 -26.44
N ILE A 99 -19.80 -8.38 -26.52
CA ILE A 99 -18.68 -9.00 -25.80
C ILE A 99 -18.50 -8.36 -24.41
N ILE A 100 -18.75 -7.05 -24.30
CA ILE A 100 -18.54 -6.30 -23.05
C ILE A 100 -19.61 -6.64 -22.01
N ASN A 101 -19.17 -7.16 -20.86
CA ASN A 101 -20.02 -7.38 -19.70
C ASN A 101 -19.61 -6.46 -18.55
N ILE A 102 -20.45 -5.49 -18.19
CA ILE A 102 -20.18 -4.49 -17.14
C ILE A 102 -20.46 -4.98 -15.71
N ARG A 103 -21.15 -6.12 -15.53
CA ARG A 103 -21.54 -6.62 -14.19
C ARG A 103 -20.36 -6.79 -13.22
N PRO A 104 -19.18 -7.31 -13.62
CA PRO A 104 -18.04 -7.45 -12.71
C PRO A 104 -17.52 -6.11 -12.17
N VAL A 105 -17.55 -5.06 -13.01
CA VAL A 105 -17.09 -3.72 -12.61
C VAL A 105 -18.09 -3.08 -11.65
N THR A 106 -19.39 -3.13 -11.96
CA THR A 106 -20.42 -2.56 -11.07
C THR A 106 -20.51 -3.30 -9.75
N ALA A 107 -20.30 -4.62 -9.75
CA ALA A 107 -20.23 -5.42 -8.52
C ALA A 107 -19.04 -5.01 -7.65
N ALA A 108 -17.84 -4.86 -8.22
CA ALA A 108 -16.65 -4.45 -7.47
C ALA A 108 -16.82 -3.06 -6.81
N VAL A 109 -17.44 -2.11 -7.51
CA VAL A 109 -17.73 -0.78 -6.95
C VAL A 109 -18.77 -0.86 -5.83
N LYS A 110 -19.84 -1.63 -6.01
CA LYS A 110 -20.87 -1.81 -4.97
C LYS A 110 -20.32 -2.51 -3.73
N GLU A 111 -19.48 -3.52 -3.91
CA GLU A 111 -18.81 -4.23 -2.82
C GLU A 111 -17.91 -3.26 -2.04
N PHE A 112 -17.11 -2.44 -2.72
CA PHE A 112 -16.27 -1.45 -2.07
C PHE A 112 -17.05 -0.50 -1.16
N PHE A 113 -18.16 0.08 -1.62
CA PHE A 113 -18.94 1.01 -0.79
C PHE A 113 -19.83 0.30 0.25
N GLY A 114 -20.24 -0.94 -0.02
CA GLY A 114 -21.19 -1.67 0.81
C GLY A 114 -20.57 -2.49 1.95
N SER A 115 -19.37 -3.05 1.76
CA SER A 115 -18.75 -3.98 2.72
C SER A 115 -17.35 -3.59 3.19
N SER A 116 -16.74 -2.55 2.63
CA SER A 116 -15.42 -2.10 3.07
C SER A 116 -15.45 -1.56 4.49
N GLN A 117 -14.50 -2.01 5.32
CA GLN A 117 -14.30 -1.50 6.68
C GLN A 117 -13.99 0.02 6.73
N LEU A 118 -13.49 0.57 5.62
CA LEU A 118 -13.18 2.00 5.47
C LEU A 118 -14.37 2.81 4.94
N SER A 119 -15.42 2.16 4.45
CA SER A 119 -16.68 2.79 4.04
C SER A 119 -17.64 2.79 5.24
N GLN A 120 -17.50 3.78 6.10
CA GLN A 120 -18.25 3.87 7.37
C GLN A 120 -19.42 4.84 7.27
N PHE A 121 -20.44 4.62 8.10
CA PHE A 121 -21.50 5.60 8.29
C PHE A 121 -20.93 6.86 8.92
N MET A 122 -21.26 8.02 8.34
CA MET A 122 -20.76 9.30 8.80
C MET A 122 -21.31 9.61 10.21
N ASP A 123 -20.43 9.95 11.15
CA ASP A 123 -20.83 10.56 12.39
C ASP A 123 -21.32 11.99 12.15
N GLN A 124 -22.59 12.24 12.50
CA GLN A 124 -23.30 13.50 12.24
C GLN A 124 -23.92 14.09 13.52
N HIS A 125 -23.38 13.74 14.69
CA HIS A 125 -23.89 14.29 15.96
C HIS A 125 -23.71 15.81 16.05
N ASN A 126 -22.61 16.34 15.53
CA ASN A 126 -22.35 17.78 15.46
C ASN A 126 -21.36 18.09 14.30
N PRO A 127 -21.19 19.37 13.90
CA PRO A 127 -20.29 19.73 12.80
C PRO A 127 -18.81 19.37 13.06
N LEU A 128 -18.38 19.32 14.31
CA LEU A 128 -17.01 18.94 14.67
C LEU A 128 -16.79 17.44 14.47
N SER A 129 -17.75 16.59 14.84
CA SER A 129 -17.74 15.15 14.62
C SER A 129 -17.66 14.84 13.12
N GLU A 130 -18.42 15.55 12.29
CA GLU A 130 -18.38 15.39 10.83
C GLU A 130 -17.00 15.75 10.28
N LEU A 131 -16.41 16.85 10.75
CA LEU A 131 -15.10 17.31 10.30
C LEU A 131 -13.97 16.36 10.75
N SER A 132 -13.99 15.92 12.02
CA SER A 132 -13.01 14.97 12.57
C SER A 132 -13.11 13.63 11.83
N HIS A 133 -14.32 13.10 11.62
CA HIS A 133 -14.51 11.82 10.95
C HIS A 133 -14.02 11.83 9.49
N LYS A 134 -14.22 12.93 8.75
CA LYS A 134 -13.71 13.08 7.37
C LYS A 134 -12.19 13.21 7.30
N ARG A 135 -11.53 13.68 8.36
CA ARG A 135 -10.08 13.91 8.40
C ARG A 135 -9.29 12.78 9.07
N ARG A 136 -10.00 11.82 9.64
CA ARG A 136 -9.45 10.65 10.34
C ARG A 136 -8.63 9.75 9.41
N LEU A 137 -7.51 9.26 9.92
CA LEU A 137 -6.64 8.27 9.31
C LEU A 137 -6.78 6.94 10.07
N SER A 138 -6.92 5.84 9.34
CA SER A 138 -7.02 4.50 9.91
C SER A 138 -5.87 3.64 9.42
N ALA A 139 -5.13 3.02 10.35
CA ALA A 139 -4.15 1.98 10.05
C ALA A 139 -4.79 0.60 9.83
N LEU A 140 -6.09 0.46 10.13
CA LEU A 140 -6.88 -0.75 9.94
C LEU A 140 -7.48 -0.81 8.54
N GLY A 141 -7.64 -2.03 8.01
CA GLY A 141 -8.33 -2.28 6.74
C GLY A 141 -7.55 -3.21 5.80
N PRO A 142 -8.01 -3.37 4.55
CA PRO A 142 -7.36 -4.26 3.58
C PRO A 142 -5.92 -3.80 3.28
N GLY A 143 -4.95 -4.65 3.61
CA GLY A 143 -3.52 -4.35 3.48
C GLY A 143 -2.94 -3.49 4.61
N GLY A 144 -3.72 -3.22 5.67
CA GLY A 144 -3.28 -2.58 6.89
C GLY A 144 -3.03 -3.58 8.03
N LEU A 145 -3.01 -3.07 9.25
CA LEU A 145 -2.84 -3.88 10.45
C LEU A 145 -4.17 -4.45 10.94
N THR A 146 -4.10 -5.55 11.68
CA THR A 146 -5.22 -6.06 12.48
C THR A 146 -5.00 -5.68 13.94
N ARG A 147 -6.08 -5.62 14.72
CA ARG A 147 -6.02 -5.24 16.15
C ARG A 147 -5.07 -6.13 16.94
N ASP A 148 -5.07 -7.43 16.65
CA ASP A 148 -4.29 -8.44 17.37
C ASP A 148 -2.81 -8.46 16.93
N ARG A 149 -2.53 -8.02 15.69
CA ARG A 149 -1.16 -7.95 15.16
C ARG A 149 -0.46 -6.63 15.51
N ALA A 150 -1.22 -5.60 15.88
CA ALA A 150 -0.68 -4.30 16.24
C ALA A 150 -0.10 -4.33 17.65
N GLY A 151 1.23 -4.46 17.73
CA GLY A 151 2.01 -4.35 18.95
C GLY A 151 2.05 -2.92 19.51
N TYR A 152 2.78 -2.77 20.62
CA TYR A 152 2.92 -1.49 21.32
C TYR A 152 3.62 -0.42 20.47
N GLU A 153 4.72 -0.77 19.79
CA GLU A 153 5.55 0.15 19.01
C GLU A 153 4.75 0.93 17.96
N VAL A 154 3.87 0.24 17.22
CA VAL A 154 3.04 0.85 16.17
C VAL A 154 1.99 1.81 16.74
N ARG A 155 1.59 1.64 18.01
CA ARG A 155 0.57 2.46 18.67
C ARG A 155 1.15 3.70 19.35
N ASP A 156 2.48 3.73 19.55
CA ASP A 156 3.14 4.83 20.24
C ASP A 156 3.27 6.07 19.34
N VAL A 157 3.52 7.22 19.97
CA VAL A 157 3.68 8.50 19.27
C VAL A 157 5.11 8.64 18.78
N HIS A 158 5.29 8.57 17.46
CA HIS A 158 6.58 8.78 16.82
C HIS A 158 6.93 10.26 16.66
N TYR A 159 8.20 10.64 16.78
CA TYR A 159 8.64 12.05 16.67
C TYR A 159 8.30 12.68 15.31
N THR A 160 8.18 11.86 14.25
CA THR A 160 7.81 12.34 12.92
C THR A 160 6.36 12.82 12.82
N HIS A 161 5.51 12.49 13.79
CA HIS A 161 4.10 12.90 13.82
C HIS A 161 3.93 14.41 13.96
N TYR A 162 4.94 15.10 14.50
CA TYR A 162 4.91 16.53 14.73
C TYR A 162 4.49 17.33 13.49
N GLY A 163 3.39 18.06 13.60
CA GLY A 163 2.81 18.88 12.54
C GLY A 163 2.10 18.11 11.42
N ARG A 164 1.98 16.77 11.50
CA ARG A 164 1.36 15.93 10.46
C ARG A 164 0.16 15.12 10.96
N MET A 165 0.25 14.55 12.16
CA MET A 165 -0.84 13.81 12.82
C MET A 165 -1.00 14.34 14.24
N CYS A 166 -2.24 14.34 14.74
CA CYS A 166 -2.52 14.74 16.11
C CYS A 166 -2.04 13.63 17.07
N PRO A 167 -1.15 13.90 18.04
CA PRO A 167 -0.71 12.87 18.99
C PRO A 167 -1.72 12.60 20.11
N ILE A 168 -2.79 13.40 20.21
CA ILE A 168 -3.75 13.36 21.32
C ILE A 168 -5.11 12.80 20.86
N GLU A 169 -5.54 13.11 19.62
CA GLU A 169 -6.84 12.70 19.10
C GLU A 169 -6.80 11.26 18.61
N THR A 170 -6.84 10.30 19.54
CA THR A 170 -7.01 8.86 19.29
C THR A 170 -8.16 8.34 20.15
N PRO A 171 -8.98 7.40 19.66
CA PRO A 171 -9.98 6.75 20.51
C PRO A 171 -9.30 5.96 21.62
N GLU A 172 -9.90 5.97 22.80
CA GLU A 172 -9.50 5.13 23.92
C GLU A 172 -9.91 3.66 23.68
N GLY A 173 -9.20 2.74 24.34
CA GLY A 173 -9.50 1.30 24.28
C GLY A 173 -8.74 0.55 23.17
N PRO A 174 -9.34 -0.49 22.56
CA PRO A 174 -8.60 -1.44 21.72
C PRO A 174 -8.05 -0.83 20.42
N ASN A 175 -8.57 0.31 19.97
CA ASN A 175 -8.15 1.00 18.76
C ASN A 175 -7.13 2.13 19.01
N ILE A 176 -6.65 2.30 20.25
CA ILE A 176 -5.68 3.35 20.58
C ILE A 176 -4.43 3.26 19.69
N GLY A 177 -4.02 4.39 19.12
CA GLY A 177 -2.87 4.53 18.23
C GLY A 177 -3.06 3.98 16.81
N LEU A 178 -4.21 3.34 16.52
CA LEU A 178 -4.53 2.79 15.20
C LEU A 178 -5.45 3.70 14.36
N ILE A 179 -6.04 4.69 15.01
CA ILE A 179 -6.94 5.67 14.43
C ILE A 179 -6.50 7.04 14.95
N ASN A 180 -6.09 7.95 14.06
CA ASN A 180 -5.62 9.30 14.38
C ASN A 180 -6.22 10.36 13.43
#